data_AF-A0A327KZ78-F1
#
_entry.id   AF-A0A327KZ78-F1
#
_cell.length_a   1.000
_cell.length_b   1.000
_cell.length_c   1.000
_cell.angle_alpha   90.00
_cell.angle_beta   90.00
_cell.angle_gamma   90.00
#
_symmetry.space_group_name_H-M   'P 1'
#
loop_
_entity.id
_entity.type
_entity.pdbx_description
1 polymer ?
#
loop_
_entity_poly.entity_id
_entity_poly.type
_entity_poly.pdbx_seq_one_letter_code
_entity_poly.pdbx_strand_id
1 'polypeptide(L)'
;MWNLERLEQSLPDLLAEKLVTIAQLSKSGEIQQVNRAWRRFGLANGLRLFGAGVGENYFQFSLPDQVEAFTRIVTGDQDEMTLLYPCHSPPQVRWMLMVAAPLELRAGTGLIIVHVDVTEEVEKWFSPCLLFSEPLHISEGSGARPLLRVLEFAVSSAIGMERVRTFWERAGHSDPADGPEAAGRLRPRRR
;
A
#
# COMPACT_ATOMS: atom_id res chain seq x y z
N MET A 1 12.84 -10.38 4.14
CA MET A 1 12.34 -9.77 2.89
C MET A 1 10.85 -9.65 3.08
N TRP A 2 10.22 -8.56 2.64
CA TRP A 2 8.78 -8.40 2.88
C TRP A 2 8.00 -9.54 2.25
N ASN A 3 7.01 -10.05 2.99
CA ASN A 3 6.11 -11.10 2.52
C ASN A 3 4.73 -10.48 2.30
N LEU A 4 4.31 -10.39 1.03
CA LEU A 4 3.05 -9.75 0.67
C LEU A 4 1.84 -10.52 1.22
N GLU A 5 1.92 -11.85 1.32
CA GLU A 5 0.84 -12.66 1.92
C GLU A 5 0.71 -12.35 3.42
N ARG A 6 1.85 -12.14 4.10
CA ARG A 6 1.86 -11.78 5.52
C ARG A 6 1.31 -10.37 5.75
N LEU A 7 1.64 -9.41 4.88
CA LEU A 7 1.03 -8.07 4.92
C LEU A 7 -0.47 -8.14 4.66
N GLU A 8 -0.90 -8.95 3.69
CA GLU A 8 -2.33 -9.17 3.40
C GLU A 8 -3.04 -9.79 4.61
N GLN A 9 -2.41 -10.73 5.32
CA GLN A 9 -2.94 -11.35 6.54
C GLN A 9 -2.93 -10.42 7.77
N SER A 10 -2.13 -9.36 7.78
CA SER A 10 -2.11 -8.39 8.89
C SER A 10 -3.14 -7.28 8.73
N LEU A 11 -3.84 -7.23 7.60
CA LEU A 11 -4.96 -6.32 7.40
C LEU A 11 -6.10 -6.68 8.36
N PRO A 12 -6.76 -5.70 8.97
CA PRO A 12 -7.86 -5.96 9.91
C PRO A 12 -9.08 -6.52 9.18
N ASP A 13 -9.95 -7.21 9.93
CA ASP A 13 -11.17 -7.86 9.43
C ASP A 13 -12.11 -6.92 8.66
N LEU A 14 -12.08 -5.61 8.94
CA LEU A 14 -12.79 -4.57 8.17
C LEU A 14 -12.46 -4.61 6.66
N LEU A 15 -11.29 -5.12 6.29
CA LEU A 15 -10.82 -5.25 4.90
C LEU A 15 -10.95 -6.67 4.35
N ALA A 16 -11.37 -7.66 5.16
CA ALA A 16 -11.33 -9.08 4.77
C ALA A 16 -12.22 -9.42 3.56
N GLU A 17 -13.35 -8.72 3.41
CA GLU A 17 -14.27 -8.90 2.28
C GLU A 17 -13.90 -8.03 1.07
N LYS A 18 -12.89 -7.17 1.20
CA LYS A 18 -12.52 -6.21 0.17
C LYS A 18 -11.49 -6.80 -0.77
N LEU A 19 -11.56 -6.38 -2.03
CA LEU A 19 -10.45 -6.58 -2.95
C LEU A 19 -9.28 -5.70 -2.49
N VAL A 20 -8.20 -6.33 -2.05
CA VAL A 20 -6.94 -5.66 -1.69
C VAL A 20 -5.82 -6.12 -2.60
N THR A 21 -5.31 -5.22 -3.43
CA THR A 21 -4.17 -5.50 -4.31
C THR A 21 -2.92 -4.85 -3.77
N ILE A 22 -1.81 -5.58 -3.79
CA ILE A 22 -0.54 -5.13 -3.20
C ILE A 22 0.56 -5.31 -4.23
N ALA A 23 1.37 -4.26 -4.43
CA ALA A 23 2.56 -4.28 -5.26
C ALA A 23 3.77 -3.72 -4.50
N GLN A 24 4.87 -4.47 -4.54
CA GLN A 24 6.18 -4.01 -4.09
C GLN A 24 6.96 -3.52 -5.31
N LEU A 25 7.47 -2.29 -5.21
CA LEU A 25 8.25 -1.63 -6.27
C LEU A 25 9.68 -1.35 -5.81
N SER A 26 10.61 -1.33 -6.77
CA SER A 26 11.95 -0.77 -6.57
C SER A 26 11.90 0.76 -6.44
N LYS A 27 13.06 1.37 -6.13
CA LYS A 27 13.20 2.84 -6.09
C LYS A 27 12.81 3.54 -7.40
N SER A 28 13.01 2.88 -8.54
CA SER A 28 12.71 3.43 -9.87
C SER A 28 11.30 3.13 -10.37
N GLY A 29 10.48 2.46 -9.55
CA GLY A 29 9.10 2.09 -9.90
C GLY A 29 8.95 0.72 -10.55
N GLU A 30 10.02 -0.07 -10.69
CA GLU A 30 9.94 -1.43 -11.23
C GLU A 30 9.13 -2.34 -10.29
N ILE A 31 8.09 -3.00 -10.81
CA ILE A 31 7.26 -3.93 -10.05
C ILE A 31 8.08 -5.20 -9.78
N GLN A 32 8.49 -5.40 -8.53
CA GLN A 32 9.27 -6.57 -8.14
C GLN A 32 8.39 -7.75 -7.75
N GLN A 33 7.29 -7.48 -7.05
CA GLN A 33 6.36 -8.51 -6.57
C GLN A 33 4.94 -7.95 -6.47
N VAL A 34 3.95 -8.82 -6.64
CA VAL A 34 2.53 -8.51 -6.48
C VAL A 34 1.80 -9.68 -5.81
N ASN A 35 0.75 -9.38 -5.04
CA ASN A 35 -0.06 -10.42 -4.39
C ASN A 35 -0.99 -11.13 -5.39
N ARG A 36 -1.68 -12.18 -4.94
CA ARG A 36 -2.60 -12.98 -5.77
C ARG A 36 -3.78 -12.15 -6.28
N ALA A 37 -4.32 -11.26 -5.45
CA ALA A 37 -5.43 -10.40 -5.80
C ALA A 37 -5.08 -9.46 -6.96
N TRP A 38 -3.89 -8.84 -6.94
CA TRP A 38 -3.39 -8.02 -8.06
C TRP A 38 -3.37 -8.79 -9.38
N ARG A 39 -2.84 -10.03 -9.37
CA ARG A 39 -2.77 -10.86 -10.58
C ARG A 39 -4.16 -11.14 -11.15
N ARG A 40 -5.11 -11.52 -10.29
CA ARG A 40 -6.50 -11.80 -10.68
C ARG A 40 -7.19 -10.55 -11.20
N PHE A 41 -7.03 -9.43 -10.49
CA PHE A 41 -7.62 -8.16 -10.85
C PHE A 41 -7.08 -7.65 -12.20
N GLY A 42 -5.77 -7.67 -12.40
CA GLY A 42 -5.16 -7.27 -13.67
C GLY A 42 -5.69 -8.11 -14.83
N LEU A 43 -5.70 -9.45 -14.70
CA LEU A 43 -6.22 -10.34 -15.73
C LEU A 43 -7.68 -10.05 -16.09
N ALA A 44 -8.53 -9.90 -15.07
CA ALA A 44 -9.96 -9.59 -15.22
C ALA A 44 -10.20 -8.23 -15.90
N ASN A 45 -9.29 -7.28 -15.73
CA ASN A 45 -9.38 -5.94 -16.33
C ASN A 45 -8.54 -5.79 -17.62
N GLY A 46 -8.12 -6.89 -18.23
CA GLY A 46 -7.48 -6.83 -19.55
C GLY A 46 -5.96 -6.66 -19.53
N LEU A 47 -5.29 -6.71 -18.37
CA LEU A 47 -3.83 -6.70 -18.30
C LEU A 47 -3.28 -7.92 -19.04
N ARG A 48 -2.37 -7.69 -20.00
CA ARG A 48 -1.72 -8.74 -20.80
C ARG A 48 -0.21 -8.82 -20.60
N LEU A 49 0.33 -8.05 -19.64
CA LEU A 49 1.75 -8.07 -19.31
C LEU A 49 2.10 -9.38 -18.61
N PHE A 50 3.26 -9.95 -18.98
CA PHE A 50 3.76 -11.17 -18.38
C PHE A 50 3.91 -11.00 -16.86
N GLY A 51 3.64 -12.07 -16.11
CA GLY A 51 3.77 -12.03 -14.65
C GLY A 51 2.86 -11.01 -13.95
N ALA A 52 1.80 -10.51 -14.62
CA ALA A 52 0.94 -9.42 -14.15
C ALA A 52 1.66 -8.07 -13.98
N GLY A 53 2.63 -7.80 -14.86
CA GLY A 53 3.42 -6.56 -14.86
C GLY A 53 4.69 -6.62 -14.01
N VAL A 54 5.03 -7.76 -13.41
CA VAL A 54 6.31 -7.91 -12.72
C VAL A 54 7.47 -7.71 -13.72
N GLY A 55 8.41 -6.82 -13.38
CA GLY A 55 9.49 -6.34 -14.24
C GLY A 55 9.16 -5.05 -15.02
N GLU A 56 7.90 -4.65 -15.07
CA GLU A 56 7.47 -3.41 -15.72
C GLU A 56 7.61 -2.22 -14.76
N ASN A 57 7.71 -1.01 -15.31
CA ASN A 57 7.80 0.20 -14.50
C ASN A 57 6.40 0.77 -14.22
N TYR A 58 5.94 0.68 -12.98
CA TYR A 58 4.65 1.20 -12.53
C TYR A 58 4.49 2.71 -12.76
N PHE A 59 5.58 3.48 -12.65
CA PHE A 59 5.55 4.93 -12.81
C PHE A 59 5.17 5.35 -14.23
N GLN A 60 5.41 4.50 -15.24
CA GLN A 60 5.02 4.78 -16.63
C GLN A 60 3.50 4.82 -16.83
N PHE A 61 2.75 4.21 -15.92
CA PHE A 61 1.28 4.17 -15.96
C PHE A 61 0.64 5.11 -14.93
N SER A 62 1.46 5.85 -14.19
CA SER A 62 1.03 6.76 -13.13
C SER A 62 0.98 8.20 -13.64
N LEU A 63 0.15 9.03 -13.01
CA LEU A 63 0.10 10.46 -13.32
C LEU A 63 1.38 11.17 -12.83
N PRO A 64 1.81 12.28 -13.47
CA PRO A 64 3.02 13.00 -13.06
C PRO A 64 3.09 13.34 -11.56
N ASP A 65 2.00 13.85 -10.99
CA ASP A 65 1.93 14.21 -9.57
C ASP A 65 2.07 12.99 -8.64
N GLN A 66 1.59 11.81 -9.07
CA GLN A 66 1.79 10.56 -8.34
C GLN A 66 3.26 10.16 -8.38
N VAL A 67 3.90 10.25 -9.54
CA VAL A 67 5.32 9.93 -9.71
C VAL A 67 6.20 10.86 -8.87
N GLU A 68 5.87 12.15 -8.78
CA GLU A 68 6.55 13.10 -7.91
C GLU A 68 6.41 12.68 -6.43
N ALA A 69 5.20 12.39 -5.98
CA ALA A 69 4.97 11.93 -4.60
C ALA A 69 5.68 10.60 -4.30
N PHE A 70 5.64 9.62 -5.22
CA PHE A 70 6.38 8.36 -5.10
C PHE A 70 7.89 8.59 -5.00
N THR A 71 8.41 9.53 -5.79
CA THR A 71 9.83 9.91 -5.75
C THR A 71 10.20 10.49 -4.39
N ARG A 72 9.38 11.42 -3.86
CA ARG A 72 9.57 12.00 -2.52
C ARG A 72 9.51 10.95 -1.42
N ILE A 73 8.65 9.93 -1.56
CA ILE A 73 8.57 8.84 -0.60
C ILE A 73 9.85 8.00 -0.59
N VAL A 74 10.38 7.64 -1.75
CA VAL A 74 11.63 6.84 -1.81
C VAL A 74 12.90 7.62 -1.50
N THR A 75 12.86 8.96 -1.54
CA THR A 75 13.96 9.83 -1.06
C THR A 75 13.85 10.16 0.42
N GLY A 76 12.69 9.91 1.05
CA GLY A 76 12.44 10.22 2.46
C GLY A 76 11.91 11.63 2.71
N ASP A 77 11.52 12.37 1.68
CA ASP A 77 10.93 13.72 1.77
C ASP A 77 9.40 13.69 2.00
N GLN A 78 8.82 12.50 2.06
CA GLN A 78 7.41 12.25 2.35
C GLN A 78 7.23 10.85 2.96
N ASP A 79 6.46 10.74 4.04
CA ASP A 79 6.30 9.46 4.76
C ASP A 79 5.36 8.48 4.07
N GLU A 80 4.30 8.99 3.43
CA GLU A 80 3.29 8.20 2.72
C GLU A 80 2.48 9.08 1.77
N MET A 81 1.74 8.46 0.85
CA MET A 81 0.74 9.10 0.01
C MET A 81 -0.53 8.28 0.03
N THR A 82 -1.66 8.95 0.25
CA THR A 82 -3.00 8.36 0.09
C THR A 82 -3.73 9.04 -1.06
N LEU A 83 -4.36 8.26 -1.92
CA LEU A 83 -5.15 8.75 -3.05
C LEU A 83 -6.43 7.95 -3.21
N LEU A 84 -7.57 8.62 -3.25
CA LEU A 84 -8.82 8.04 -3.72
C LEU A 84 -9.01 8.39 -5.20
N TYR A 85 -9.23 7.39 -6.05
CA TYR A 85 -9.40 7.62 -7.47
C TYR A 85 -10.37 6.62 -8.12
N PRO A 86 -11.02 7.02 -9.23
CA PRO A 86 -11.82 6.10 -10.02
C PRO A 86 -10.94 5.09 -10.75
N CYS A 87 -11.28 3.81 -10.67
CA CYS A 87 -10.66 2.72 -11.42
C CYS A 87 -11.73 1.99 -12.24
N HIS A 88 -12.39 2.76 -13.11
CA HIS A 88 -13.49 2.25 -13.90
C HIS A 88 -13.00 1.26 -14.97
N SER A 89 -13.77 0.21 -15.16
CA SER A 89 -13.66 -0.71 -16.30
C SER A 89 -14.96 -0.59 -17.11
N PRO A 90 -14.96 -0.94 -18.41
CA PRO A 90 -16.18 -0.89 -19.22
C PRO A 90 -17.42 -1.55 -18.56
N PRO A 91 -17.31 -2.69 -17.85
CA PRO A 91 -18.45 -3.30 -17.17
C PRO A 91 -18.70 -2.81 -15.73
N GLN A 92 -17.80 -2.04 -15.11
CA GLN A 92 -17.90 -1.75 -13.68
C GLN A 92 -17.26 -0.40 -13.30
N VAL A 93 -18.06 0.44 -12.64
CA VAL A 93 -17.60 1.62 -11.90
C VAL A 93 -16.95 1.12 -10.60
N ARG A 94 -15.68 1.48 -10.38
CA ARG A 94 -14.98 1.22 -9.10
C ARG A 94 -14.26 2.45 -8.59
N TRP A 95 -14.13 2.51 -7.27
CA TRP A 95 -13.31 3.47 -6.55
C TRP A 95 -12.23 2.74 -5.74
N MET A 96 -10.99 3.20 -5.86
CA MET A 96 -9.85 2.60 -5.19
C MET A 96 -9.20 3.61 -4.26
N LEU A 97 -8.98 3.21 -3.01
CA LEU A 97 -8.11 3.89 -2.07
C LEU A 97 -6.70 3.30 -2.23
N MET A 98 -5.77 4.10 -2.74
CA MET A 98 -4.35 3.77 -2.80
C MET A 98 -3.61 4.34 -1.60
N VAL A 99 -2.80 3.52 -0.94
CA VAL A 99 -1.78 3.95 0.02
C VAL A 99 -0.42 3.52 -0.51
N ALA A 100 0.49 4.48 -0.67
CA ALA A 100 1.88 4.26 -1.04
C ALA A 100 2.79 4.65 0.13
N ALA A 101 3.71 3.77 0.51
CA ALA A 101 4.62 3.99 1.63
C ALA A 101 6.02 3.41 1.33
N PRO A 102 7.08 3.89 2.02
CA PRO A 102 8.43 3.43 1.74
C PRO A 102 8.62 1.99 2.22
N LEU A 103 9.44 1.25 1.50
CA LEU A 103 9.65 -0.16 1.72
C LEU A 103 11.14 -0.49 1.72
N GLU A 104 11.65 -1.05 2.81
CA GLU A 104 13.06 -1.40 2.90
C GLU A 104 13.38 -2.71 2.14
N LEU A 105 14.05 -2.59 1.01
CA LEU A 105 14.48 -3.71 0.17
C LEU A 105 15.96 -4.01 0.36
N ARG A 106 16.42 -5.15 -0.17
CA ARG A 106 17.86 -5.48 -0.18
C ARG A 106 18.69 -4.47 -0.97
N ALA A 107 18.11 -3.89 -2.02
CA ALA A 107 18.77 -2.93 -2.92
C ALA A 107 18.59 -1.46 -2.49
N GLY A 108 17.98 -1.21 -1.32
CA GLY A 108 17.66 0.13 -0.81
C GLY A 108 16.16 0.35 -0.61
N THR A 109 15.75 1.60 -0.39
CA THR A 109 14.35 1.96 -0.19
C THR A 109 13.58 1.94 -1.51
N GLY A 110 12.52 1.13 -1.57
CA GLY A 110 11.52 1.11 -2.63
C GLY A 110 10.15 1.52 -2.10
N LEU A 111 9.08 1.04 -2.73
CA LEU A 111 7.69 1.36 -2.34
C LEU A 111 6.88 0.09 -2.11
N ILE A 112 5.95 0.18 -1.18
CA ILE A 112 4.77 -0.67 -1.13
C ILE A 112 3.59 0.17 -1.58
N ILE A 113 2.79 -0.37 -2.50
CA ILE A 113 1.52 0.23 -2.92
C ILE A 113 0.41 -0.76 -2.60
N VAL A 114 -0.59 -0.30 -1.86
CA VAL A 114 -1.78 -1.06 -1.51
C VAL A 114 -3.00 -0.34 -2.10
N HIS A 115 -3.82 -1.05 -2.86
CA HIS A 115 -5.12 -0.55 -3.31
C HIS A 115 -6.23 -1.34 -2.63
N VAL A 116 -7.21 -0.63 -2.10
CA VAL A 116 -8.41 -1.20 -1.50
C VAL A 116 -9.62 -0.74 -2.31
N ASP A 117 -10.46 -1.68 -2.72
CA ASP A 117 -11.76 -1.36 -3.31
C ASP A 117 -12.69 -0.77 -2.23
N VAL A 118 -13.05 0.50 -2.44
CA VAL A 118 -13.93 1.27 -1.55
C VAL A 118 -15.20 1.72 -2.27
N THR A 119 -15.57 1.02 -3.34
CA THR A 119 -16.72 1.34 -4.18
C THR A 119 -18.00 1.42 -3.35
N GLU A 120 -18.24 0.44 -2.47
CA GLU A 120 -19.41 0.44 -1.60
C GLU A 120 -19.45 1.64 -0.67
N GLU A 121 -18.31 2.05 -0.12
CA GLU A 121 -18.21 3.22 0.75
C GLU A 121 -18.47 4.51 -0.02
N VAL A 122 -17.96 4.61 -1.24
CA VAL A 122 -18.19 5.81 -2.04
C VAL A 122 -19.66 5.87 -2.50
N GLU A 123 -20.23 4.77 -3.01
CA GLU A 123 -21.62 4.73 -3.49
C GLU A 123 -22.66 5.03 -2.40
N LYS A 124 -22.39 4.65 -1.13
CA LYS A 124 -23.29 4.96 -0.01
C LYS A 124 -23.43 6.45 0.28
N TRP A 125 -22.43 7.26 -0.07
CA TRP A 125 -22.35 8.67 0.35
C TRP A 125 -22.36 9.66 -0.82
N PHE A 126 -21.99 9.22 -2.02
CA PHE A 126 -22.04 10.03 -3.23
C PHE A 126 -23.32 9.74 -4.00
N SER A 127 -24.12 10.78 -4.25
CA SER A 127 -25.28 10.65 -5.14
C SER A 127 -24.86 10.17 -6.53
N PRO A 128 -25.69 9.38 -7.25
CA PRO A 128 -25.37 8.79 -8.55
C PRO A 128 -24.83 9.78 -9.61
N CYS A 129 -25.14 11.07 -9.46
CA CYS A 129 -24.76 12.12 -10.39
C CYS A 129 -23.27 12.54 -10.32
N LEU A 130 -22.49 12.10 -9.33
CA LEU A 130 -21.06 12.47 -9.16
C LEU A 130 -20.08 11.42 -9.69
N LEU A 131 -20.55 10.37 -10.38
CA LEU A 131 -19.74 9.27 -10.89
C LEU A 131 -18.98 9.59 -12.21
N PHE A 132 -18.53 10.83 -12.39
CA PHE A 132 -17.83 11.26 -13.59
C PHE A 132 -16.36 11.63 -13.32
N SER A 133 -15.49 10.67 -13.65
CA SER A 133 -14.16 10.77 -14.28
C SER A 133 -13.02 11.60 -13.69
N GLU A 134 -13.23 12.46 -12.70
CA GLU A 134 -12.13 13.22 -12.06
C GLU A 134 -11.68 12.52 -10.76
N PRO A 135 -10.39 12.55 -10.39
CA PRO A 135 -9.94 12.19 -9.04
C PRO A 135 -10.74 13.00 -8.04
N LEU A 136 -11.51 12.32 -7.20
CA LEU A 136 -12.35 13.00 -6.25
C LEU A 136 -11.48 13.56 -5.13
N HIS A 137 -11.18 14.86 -5.18
CA HIS A 137 -10.74 15.59 -4.02
C HIS A 137 -11.90 15.65 -3.03
N ILE A 138 -11.94 14.69 -2.11
CA ILE A 138 -12.92 14.70 -1.03
C ILE A 138 -12.65 15.92 -0.15
N SER A 139 -13.53 16.93 -0.25
CA SER A 139 -13.47 18.11 0.61
C SER A 139 -13.57 17.71 2.09
N GLU A 140 -12.98 18.52 2.97
CA GLU A 140 -12.92 18.26 4.42
C GLU A 140 -14.27 18.02 5.08
N GLY A 141 -15.37 18.48 4.46
CA GLY A 141 -16.73 18.36 4.99
C GLY A 141 -17.56 17.17 4.50
N SER A 142 -17.04 16.24 3.69
CA SER A 142 -17.86 15.11 3.21
C SER A 142 -18.11 14.06 4.31
N GLY A 143 -19.32 13.49 4.36
CA GLY A 143 -19.69 12.43 5.30
C GLY A 143 -18.94 11.10 5.10
N ALA A 144 -18.35 10.87 3.92
CA ALA A 144 -17.54 9.67 3.63
C ALA A 144 -16.11 9.75 4.21
N ARG A 145 -15.62 10.96 4.51
CA ARG A 145 -14.23 11.19 4.92
C ARG A 145 -13.83 10.43 6.20
N PRO A 146 -14.65 10.37 7.26
CA PRO A 146 -14.30 9.59 8.46
C PRO A 146 -14.07 8.11 8.16
N LEU A 147 -14.92 7.49 7.34
CA LEU A 147 -14.79 6.08 7.00
C LEU A 147 -13.55 5.81 6.15
N LEU A 148 -13.30 6.64 5.13
CA LEU A 148 -12.09 6.52 4.32
C LEU A 148 -10.82 6.73 5.14
N ARG A 149 -10.86 7.61 6.15
CA ARG A 149 -9.75 7.79 7.10
C ARG A 149 -9.51 6.56 7.97
N VAL A 150 -10.56 5.83 8.35
CA VAL A 150 -10.42 4.55 9.05
C VAL A 150 -9.75 3.51 8.15
N LEU A 151 -10.16 3.43 6.88
CA LEU A 151 -9.57 2.50 5.92
C LEU A 151 -8.11 2.85 5.60
N GLU A 152 -7.81 4.12 5.37
CA GLU A 152 -6.44 4.64 5.23
C GLU A 152 -5.60 4.27 6.45
N PHE A 153 -6.08 4.59 7.66
CA PHE A 153 -5.38 4.29 8.90
C PHE A 153 -5.14 2.79 9.08
N ALA A 154 -6.11 1.95 8.75
CA ALA A 154 -5.99 0.50 8.81
C ALA A 154 -4.86 -0.02 7.90
N VAL A 155 -4.80 0.47 6.66
CA VAL A 155 -3.76 0.08 5.70
C VAL A 155 -2.39 0.61 6.15
N SER A 156 -2.26 1.90 6.49
CA SER A 156 -1.00 2.47 6.96
C SER A 156 -0.49 1.81 8.24
N SER A 157 -1.40 1.44 9.16
CA SER A 157 -1.04 0.71 10.38
C SER A 157 -0.50 -0.69 10.08
N ALA A 158 -1.15 -1.45 9.17
CA ALA A 158 -0.68 -2.77 8.76
C ALA A 158 0.72 -2.70 8.12
N ILE A 159 0.95 -1.70 7.25
CA ILE A 159 2.26 -1.41 6.66
C ILE A 159 3.29 -1.07 7.75
N GLY A 160 2.92 -0.19 8.70
CA GLY A 160 3.78 0.22 9.82
C GLY A 160 4.17 -0.96 10.73
N MET A 161 3.23 -1.85 11.02
CA MET A 161 3.50 -3.05 11.83
C MET A 161 4.46 -4.01 11.11
N GLU A 162 4.31 -4.20 9.80
CA GLU A 162 5.22 -5.04 9.02
C GLU A 162 6.62 -4.41 8.88
N ARG A 163 6.73 -3.07 8.84
CA ARG A 163 8.00 -2.33 8.94
C ARG A 163 8.72 -2.66 10.24
N VAL A 164 8.03 -2.48 11.36
CA VAL A 164 8.58 -2.75 12.70
C VAL A 164 9.02 -4.20 12.79
N ARG A 165 8.17 -5.15 12.40
CA ARG A 165 8.49 -6.59 12.43
C ARG A 165 9.73 -6.91 11.59
N THR A 166 9.78 -6.45 10.34
CA THR A 166 10.92 -6.71 9.44
C THR A 166 12.22 -6.10 9.99
N PHE A 167 12.14 -4.95 10.67
CA PHE A 167 13.29 -4.36 11.37
C PHE A 167 13.80 -5.29 12.49
N TRP A 168 12.91 -5.80 13.34
CA TRP A 168 13.28 -6.72 14.42
C TRP A 168 13.86 -8.05 13.90
N GLU A 169 13.25 -8.64 12.88
CA GLU A 169 13.77 -9.86 12.23
C GLU A 169 15.21 -9.66 11.73
N ARG A 170 15.51 -8.49 11.15
CA ARG A 170 16.86 -8.13 10.69
C ARG A 170 17.85 -7.88 11.83
N ALA A 171 17.38 -7.34 12.95
CA ALA A 171 18.17 -7.17 14.17
C ALA A 171 18.44 -8.51 14.89
N GLY A 172 17.94 -9.64 14.38
CA GLY A 172 18.09 -10.97 14.98
C GLY A 172 17.19 -11.20 16.19
N HIS A 173 16.09 -10.44 16.30
CA HIS A 173 15.10 -10.57 17.38
C HIS A 173 13.85 -11.28 16.85
N SER A 174 13.31 -12.18 17.67
CA SER A 174 12.24 -13.09 17.28
C SER A 174 10.86 -12.43 17.26
N ASP A 175 10.61 -11.44 18.13
CA ASP A 175 9.31 -10.76 18.26
C ASP A 175 9.46 -9.30 18.75
N PRO A 176 8.80 -8.30 18.11
CA PRO A 176 8.66 -6.94 18.65
C PRO A 176 8.09 -6.88 20.07
N ALA A 177 7.29 -7.88 20.49
CA ALA A 177 6.68 -7.97 21.81
C ALA A 177 7.68 -8.31 22.94
N ASP A 178 8.88 -8.79 22.60
CA ASP A 178 9.89 -9.21 23.59
C ASP A 178 10.61 -8.04 24.28
N GLY A 179 10.41 -6.80 23.81
CA GLY A 179 10.89 -5.58 24.46
C GLY A 179 12.43 -5.43 24.58
N PRO A 180 12.92 -4.24 24.95
CA PRO A 180 14.36 -3.96 25.04
C PRO A 180 15.06 -4.61 26.26
N GLU A 181 14.36 -5.35 27.13
CA GLU A 181 14.96 -5.97 28.32
C GLU A 181 15.95 -7.11 28.01
N ALA A 182 15.89 -7.70 26.81
CA ALA A 182 16.87 -8.69 26.36
C ALA A 182 18.27 -8.09 26.06
N ALA A 183 18.40 -6.75 25.96
CA ALA A 183 19.63 -6.05 25.56
C ALA A 183 20.62 -5.79 26.71
N GLY A 184 20.40 -6.36 27.90
CA GLY A 184 21.10 -5.97 29.13
C GLY A 184 22.28 -6.85 29.57
N ARG A 185 23.15 -7.38 28.69
CA ARG A 185 24.47 -7.95 29.10
C ARG A 185 25.58 -7.70 28.08
N LEU A 186 25.89 -6.44 27.81
CA LEU A 186 27.20 -6.06 27.25
C LEU A 186 28.28 -6.34 28.32
N ARG A 187 29.02 -7.43 28.17
CA ARG A 187 30.21 -7.71 28.99
C ARG A 187 31.28 -6.64 28.71
N PRO A 188 31.91 -6.03 29.72
CA PRO A 188 32.97 -5.06 29.51
C PRO A 188 34.21 -5.77 28.94
N ARG A 189 34.75 -5.24 27.83
CA ARG A 189 36.06 -5.64 27.30
C ARG A 189 37.14 -5.34 28.34
N ARG A 190 37.82 -6.38 28.84
CA ARG A 190 39.05 -6.21 29.63
C ARG A 190 40.16 -5.72 28.70
N ARG A 191 40.86 -4.67 29.15
CA ARG A 191 42.12 -4.18 28.59
C ARG A 191 43.23 -5.18 28.83
#